data_AF-A0A7U3Q4P2-F1
#
_entry.id   AF-A0A7U3Q4P2-F1
#
_cell.length_a   1.000
_cell.length_b   1.000
_cell.length_c   1.000
_cell.angle_alpha   90.00
_cell.angle_beta   90.00
_cell.angle_gamma   90.00
#
_symmetry.space_group_name_H-M   'P 1'
#
loop_
_entity.id
_entity.type
_entity.pdbx_description
1 polymer ?
#
loop_
_entity_poly.entity_id
_entity_poly.type
_entity_poly.pdbx_seq_one_letter_code
_entity_poly.pdbx_strand_id
1 'polypeptide(L)'
;MRNIFLIITLSFISGAAFAQDTIAHDLRKLAHLKLWCEVHGVFPNQKEFSDRKKDRGRDSLFYQYVSLIAKVKKSPKIYLTYINKVLKENTDSLRKQEMVYKIPFPPTPLYYYNSYSIKIIDLYRVIKYSLLERDDDYLPENFVDLGVIDPKNYHGYYEPEPKREAAIKYIIKRFSLNAKEKKFLRDELNVGYVMDIKNFLDTCAQTAENELFIRESIASFVKDKEVPLDGLYFYHRHLKDTEGYMPRDKEPRK
;
A
#
# COMPACT_ATOMS: atom_id res chain seq x y z
N MET A 1 -7.19 20.45 51.24
CA MET A 1 -7.63 20.88 49.88
C MET A 1 -6.63 20.58 48.76
N ARG A 2 -5.31 20.61 48.99
CA ARG A 2 -4.28 20.33 47.96
C ARG A 2 -4.29 18.89 47.39
N ASN A 3 -4.75 17.91 48.15
CA ASN A 3 -4.82 16.50 47.72
C ASN A 3 -6.06 16.18 46.85
N ILE A 4 -7.14 16.96 46.95
CA ILE A 4 -8.35 16.76 46.13
C ILE A 4 -8.12 17.25 44.70
N PHE A 5 -7.40 18.36 44.53
CA PHE A 5 -7.01 18.86 43.21
C PHE A 5 -6.11 17.87 42.45
N LEU A 6 -5.18 17.21 43.14
CA LEU A 6 -4.25 16.24 42.54
C LEU A 6 -4.96 14.99 42.00
N ILE A 7 -5.95 14.48 42.72
CA ILE A 7 -6.75 13.31 42.31
C ILE A 7 -7.62 13.66 41.10
N ILE A 8 -8.26 14.84 41.10
CA ILE A 8 -9.05 15.31 39.95
C ILE A 8 -8.15 15.47 38.72
N THR A 9 -6.98 16.09 38.84
CA THR A 9 -6.05 16.21 37.70
C THR A 9 -5.55 14.86 37.19
N LEU A 10 -5.29 13.87 38.05
CA LEU A 10 -4.85 12.53 37.62
C LEU A 10 -5.96 11.77 36.87
N SER A 11 -7.22 11.90 37.32
CA SER A 11 -8.37 11.28 36.65
C SER A 11 -8.68 11.91 35.28
N PHE A 12 -8.45 13.22 35.12
CA PHE A 12 -8.61 13.89 33.83
C PHE A 12 -7.51 13.50 32.83
N ILE A 13 -6.27 13.31 33.28
CA ILE A 13 -5.15 12.92 32.41
C ILE A 13 -5.33 11.49 31.89
N SER A 14 -5.76 10.55 32.75
CA SER A 14 -5.99 9.16 32.33
C SER A 14 -7.18 9.04 31.37
N GLY A 15 -8.30 9.73 31.64
CA GLY A 15 -9.45 9.76 30.72
C GLY A 15 -9.12 10.35 29.34
N ALA A 16 -8.26 11.38 29.29
CA ALA A 16 -7.82 11.98 28.03
C ALA A 16 -6.91 11.04 27.21
N ALA A 17 -6.07 10.23 27.87
CA ALA A 17 -5.24 9.22 27.20
C ALA A 17 -6.10 8.08 26.62
N PHE A 18 -7.03 7.53 27.42
CA PHE A 18 -7.95 6.49 26.94
C PHE A 18 -8.84 6.97 25.78
N ALA A 19 -9.32 8.22 25.83
CA ALA A 19 -10.09 8.81 24.75
C ALA A 19 -9.27 8.99 23.46
N GLN A 20 -7.99 9.37 23.57
CA GLN A 20 -7.08 9.50 22.42
C GLN A 20 -6.79 8.15 21.76
N ASP A 21 -6.57 7.10 22.55
CA ASP A 21 -6.37 5.73 22.04
C ASP A 21 -7.62 5.20 21.33
N THR A 22 -8.80 5.55 21.84
CA THR A 22 -10.08 5.16 21.23
C THR A 22 -10.28 5.84 19.87
N ILE A 23 -9.98 7.14 19.75
CA ILE A 23 -10.09 7.86 18.48
C ILE A 23 -9.07 7.33 17.46
N ALA A 24 -7.82 7.10 17.88
CA ALA A 24 -6.79 6.51 17.02
C ALA A 24 -7.24 5.15 16.45
N HIS A 25 -7.84 4.32 17.31
CA HIS A 25 -8.37 3.02 16.96
C HIS A 25 -9.53 3.13 15.97
N ASP A 26 -10.50 4.01 16.21
CA ASP A 26 -11.63 4.24 15.30
C ASP A 26 -11.15 4.61 13.89
N LEU A 27 -10.20 5.56 13.78
CA LEU A 27 -9.69 6.04 12.50
C LEU A 27 -8.98 4.92 11.71
N ARG A 28 -8.19 4.06 12.39
CA ARG A 28 -7.54 2.91 11.75
C ARG A 28 -8.55 1.82 11.38
N LYS A 29 -9.55 1.59 12.23
CA LYS A 29 -10.62 0.61 11.99
C LYS A 29 -11.45 0.97 10.75
N LEU A 30 -11.65 2.26 10.46
CA LEU A 30 -12.30 2.71 9.22
C LEU A 30 -11.58 2.21 7.96
N ALA A 31 -10.26 2.32 7.89
CA ALA A 31 -9.48 1.85 6.76
C ALA A 31 -9.53 0.31 6.61
N HIS A 32 -9.45 -0.44 7.72
CA HIS A 32 -9.62 -1.90 7.69
C HIS A 32 -11.00 -2.33 7.20
N LEU A 33 -12.07 -1.69 7.69
CA LEU A 33 -13.43 -1.99 7.29
C LEU A 33 -13.70 -1.60 5.83
N LYS A 34 -13.16 -0.46 5.37
CA LYS A 34 -13.16 -0.07 3.95
C LYS A 34 -12.54 -1.18 3.10
N LEU A 35 -11.32 -1.59 3.43
CA LEU A 35 -10.59 -2.62 2.68
C LEU A 35 -11.41 -3.91 2.61
N TRP A 36 -12.00 -4.34 3.74
CA TRP A 36 -12.88 -5.49 3.77
C TRP A 36 -14.09 -5.33 2.83
N CYS A 37 -14.74 -4.16 2.82
CA CYS A 37 -15.85 -3.89 1.93
C CYS A 37 -15.45 -3.96 0.45
N GLU A 38 -14.23 -3.51 0.10
CA GLU A 38 -13.66 -3.64 -1.25
C GLU A 38 -13.36 -5.10 -1.62
N VAL A 39 -12.75 -5.89 -0.72
CA VAL A 39 -12.49 -7.34 -0.94
C VAL A 39 -13.78 -8.05 -1.31
N HIS A 40 -14.86 -7.67 -0.63
CA HIS A 40 -16.13 -8.34 -0.73
C HIS A 40 -17.10 -7.67 -1.70
N GLY A 41 -16.69 -6.67 -2.48
CA GLY A 41 -17.54 -6.03 -3.49
C GLY A 41 -18.81 -5.38 -2.93
N VAL A 42 -18.78 -4.97 -1.66
CA VAL A 42 -19.88 -4.25 -0.97
C VAL A 42 -19.60 -2.75 -0.92
N PHE A 43 -18.43 -2.33 -1.41
CA PHE A 43 -18.08 -0.92 -1.48
C PHE A 43 -18.91 -0.20 -2.56
N PRO A 44 -19.51 0.96 -2.25
CA PRO A 44 -20.30 1.71 -3.22
C PRO A 44 -19.44 2.06 -4.45
N ASN A 45 -20.02 1.86 -5.64
CA ASN A 45 -19.42 2.04 -6.97
C ASN A 45 -18.59 0.87 -7.53
N GLN A 46 -18.47 -0.27 -6.86
CA GLN A 46 -17.96 -1.48 -7.52
C GLN A 46 -19.11 -2.20 -8.25
N LYS A 47 -18.90 -2.55 -9.53
CA LYS A 47 -19.82 -3.46 -10.25
C LYS A 47 -19.91 -4.74 -9.43
N GLU A 48 -21.14 -5.13 -9.06
CA GLU A 48 -21.37 -6.38 -8.33
C GLU A 48 -20.63 -7.52 -9.02
N PHE A 49 -19.67 -8.13 -8.33
CA PHE A 49 -19.18 -9.45 -8.71
C PHE A 49 -20.31 -10.43 -8.42
N SER A 50 -21.23 -10.53 -9.37
CA SER A 50 -22.34 -11.49 -9.38
C SER A 50 -21.76 -12.91 -9.33
N ASP A 51 -22.01 -13.60 -8.22
CA ASP A 51 -22.13 -15.08 -8.08
C ASP A 51 -21.79 -15.62 -6.68
N ARG A 52 -21.58 -14.77 -5.67
CA ARG A 52 -21.31 -15.25 -4.30
C ARG A 52 -22.53 -15.08 -3.40
N LYS A 53 -23.15 -16.22 -3.06
CA LYS A 53 -24.27 -16.42 -2.13
C LYS A 53 -24.31 -15.37 -1.01
N LYS A 54 -25.51 -14.82 -0.74
CA LYS A 54 -25.80 -13.90 0.37
C LYS A 54 -25.34 -14.49 1.71
N ASP A 55 -24.14 -14.11 2.13
CA ASP A 55 -23.55 -14.49 3.39
C ASP A 55 -23.90 -13.44 4.45
N ARG A 56 -24.52 -13.84 5.56
CA ARG A 56 -25.03 -12.92 6.60
C ARG A 56 -23.91 -12.14 7.29
N GLY A 57 -22.67 -12.64 7.26
CA GLY A 57 -21.49 -11.91 7.76
C GLY A 57 -21.16 -10.68 6.92
N ARG A 58 -21.60 -10.64 5.66
CA ARG A 58 -21.26 -9.59 4.70
C ARG A 58 -21.93 -8.25 5.06
N ASP A 59 -23.18 -8.31 5.51
CA ASP A 59 -23.94 -7.14 5.93
C ASP A 59 -23.46 -6.57 7.28
N SER A 60 -22.95 -7.43 8.18
CA SER A 60 -22.50 -7.03 9.52
C SER A 60 -21.27 -6.11 9.49
N LEU A 61 -20.27 -6.42 8.66
CA LEU A 61 -19.06 -5.62 8.57
C LEU A 61 -19.26 -4.32 7.77
N PHE A 62 -20.09 -4.36 6.73
CA PHE A 62 -20.53 -3.15 6.05
C PHE A 62 -21.33 -2.23 6.99
N TYR A 63 -22.26 -2.78 7.78
CA TYR A 63 -22.98 -2.00 8.80
C TYR A 63 -22.03 -1.39 9.84
N GLN A 64 -21.01 -2.14 10.28
CA GLN A 64 -19.97 -1.59 11.16
C GLN A 64 -19.20 -0.44 10.51
N TYR A 65 -18.91 -0.54 9.22
CA TYR A 65 -18.23 0.53 8.46
C TYR A 65 -19.06 1.82 8.45
N VAL A 66 -20.32 1.71 8.01
CA VAL A 66 -21.25 2.85 7.93
C VAL A 66 -21.53 3.43 9.33
N SER A 67 -21.70 2.57 10.33
CA SER A 67 -21.91 3.01 11.73
C SER A 67 -20.71 3.76 12.28
N LEU A 68 -19.50 3.35 11.93
CA LEU A 68 -18.27 4.03 12.36
C LEU A 68 -18.09 5.38 11.66
N ILE A 69 -18.44 5.47 10.38
CA ILE A 69 -18.52 6.77 9.67
C ILE A 69 -19.53 7.68 10.37
N ALA A 70 -20.74 7.19 10.65
CA ALA A 70 -21.76 7.96 11.35
C ALA A 70 -21.30 8.44 12.73
N LYS A 71 -20.55 7.61 13.47
CA LYS A 71 -19.93 7.99 14.75
C LYS A 71 -18.95 9.16 14.58
N VAL A 72 -18.09 9.10 13.57
CA VAL A 72 -17.11 10.17 13.24
C VAL A 72 -17.84 11.46 12.87
N LYS A 73 -18.80 11.38 11.94
CA LYS A 73 -19.59 12.52 11.43
C LYS A 73 -20.49 13.15 12.51
N LYS A 74 -20.98 12.37 13.49
CA LYS A 74 -21.80 12.88 14.61
C LYS A 74 -20.99 13.67 15.63
N SER A 75 -19.67 13.44 15.72
CA SER A 75 -18.81 14.09 16.71
C SER A 75 -17.63 14.85 16.07
N PRO A 76 -17.87 15.71 15.07
CA PRO A 76 -16.81 16.23 14.20
C PRO A 76 -15.78 17.04 14.99
N LYS A 77 -16.21 17.82 16.00
CA LYS A 77 -15.32 18.59 16.87
C LYS A 77 -14.29 17.72 17.60
N ILE A 78 -14.70 16.54 18.09
CA ILE A 78 -13.83 15.64 18.84
C ILE A 78 -12.76 15.05 17.91
N TYR A 79 -13.18 14.52 16.77
CA TYR A 79 -12.27 13.92 15.79
C TYR A 79 -11.35 14.95 15.13
N LEU A 80 -11.86 16.14 14.78
CA LEU A 80 -11.03 17.23 14.24
C LEU A 80 -10.00 17.71 15.26
N THR A 81 -10.36 17.83 16.54
CA THR A 81 -9.41 18.24 17.59
C THR A 81 -8.27 17.23 17.69
N TYR A 82 -8.59 15.93 17.71
CA TYR A 82 -7.59 14.87 17.72
C TYR A 82 -6.71 14.90 16.46
N ILE A 83 -7.31 14.90 15.27
CA ILE A 83 -6.58 14.88 14.00
C ILE A 83 -5.67 16.10 13.89
N ASN A 84 -6.17 17.31 14.15
CA ASN A 84 -5.37 18.53 14.07
C ASN A 84 -4.20 18.52 15.07
N LYS A 85 -4.43 18.02 16.29
CA LYS A 85 -3.36 17.84 17.29
C LYS A 85 -2.27 16.92 16.75
N VAL A 86 -2.64 15.74 16.26
CA VAL A 86 -1.70 14.75 15.74
C VAL A 86 -0.94 15.26 14.51
N LEU A 87 -1.63 15.91 13.58
CA LEU A 87 -1.02 16.50 12.39
C LEU A 87 -0.03 17.63 12.75
N LYS A 88 -0.30 18.38 13.82
CA LYS A 88 0.58 19.45 14.31
C LYS A 88 1.81 18.90 15.05
N GLU A 89 1.63 17.88 15.88
CA GLU A 89 2.72 17.24 16.64
C GLU A 89 3.71 16.52 15.72
N ASN A 90 3.26 16.13 14.52
CA ASN A 90 4.12 15.69 13.43
C ASN A 90 5.10 14.57 13.81
N THR A 91 4.60 13.57 14.55
CA THR A 91 5.43 12.51 15.11
C THR A 91 5.98 11.57 14.03
N ASP A 92 7.28 11.28 14.09
CA ASP A 92 7.96 10.37 13.16
C ASP A 92 7.35 8.96 13.17
N SER A 93 6.78 8.53 14.29
CA SER A 93 6.12 7.23 14.41
C SER A 93 4.94 7.09 13.45
N LEU A 94 4.14 8.14 13.27
CA LEU A 94 2.96 8.10 12.38
C LEU A 94 3.31 8.29 10.90
N ARG A 95 4.46 8.91 10.62
CA ARG A 95 5.01 9.04 9.26
C ARG A 95 5.62 7.73 8.74
N LYS A 96 6.09 6.87 9.65
CA LYS A 96 6.70 5.58 9.34
C LYS A 96 5.72 4.41 9.38
N GLN A 97 4.62 4.56 10.12
CA GLN A 97 3.56 3.55 10.15
C GLN A 97 2.70 3.65 8.89
N GLU A 98 2.51 2.51 8.24
CA GLU A 98 1.71 2.36 7.03
C GLU A 98 0.69 1.24 7.23
N MET A 99 -0.41 1.32 6.50
CA MET A 99 -1.41 0.26 6.43
C MET A 99 -1.99 0.15 5.03
N VAL A 100 -2.47 -1.05 4.68
CA VAL A 100 -3.13 -1.29 3.39
C VAL A 100 -4.42 -0.49 3.33
N TYR A 101 -4.59 0.30 2.27
CA TYR A 101 -5.74 1.17 2.03
C TYR A 101 -6.58 0.74 0.82
N LYS A 102 -5.93 0.13 -0.19
CA LYS A 102 -6.55 -0.37 -1.41
C LYS A 102 -5.98 -1.74 -1.73
N ILE A 103 -6.80 -2.63 -2.29
CA ILE A 103 -6.34 -3.96 -2.72
C ILE A 103 -5.74 -3.84 -4.14
N PRO A 104 -4.55 -4.40 -4.40
CA PRO A 104 -4.07 -4.57 -5.77
C PRO A 104 -4.99 -5.53 -6.53
N PHE A 105 -5.48 -5.11 -7.70
CA PHE A 105 -6.18 -6.00 -8.62
C PHE A 105 -5.49 -5.98 -10.00
N PRO A 106 -5.02 -7.14 -10.51
CA PRO A 106 -4.97 -8.46 -9.85
C PRO A 106 -4.05 -8.45 -8.62
N PRO A 107 -4.15 -9.44 -7.70
CA PRO A 107 -3.25 -9.57 -6.56
C PRO A 107 -1.82 -9.79 -7.06
N THR A 108 -1.10 -8.68 -7.23
CA THR A 108 0.29 -8.64 -7.67
C THR A 108 1.16 -8.78 -6.44
N PRO A 109 1.97 -9.84 -6.34
CA PRO A 109 2.91 -9.95 -5.27
C PRO A 109 4.05 -8.89 -5.47
N LEU A 110 4.36 -8.27 -4.33
CA LEU A 110 5.58 -7.63 -3.82
C LEU A 110 6.21 -6.31 -4.31
N TYR A 111 5.80 -5.59 -5.37
CA TYR A 111 6.55 -4.35 -5.74
C TYR A 111 5.80 -3.00 -5.72
N TYR A 112 4.47 -2.98 -5.58
CA TYR A 112 3.68 -1.73 -5.60
C TYR A 112 3.06 -1.35 -4.25
N TYR A 113 3.61 -1.83 -3.13
CA TYR A 113 3.01 -1.65 -1.80
C TYR A 113 2.71 -0.17 -1.46
N ASN A 114 3.50 0.79 -1.96
CA ASN A 114 3.28 2.21 -1.70
C ASN A 114 1.99 2.75 -2.34
N SER A 115 1.59 2.34 -3.54
CA SER A 115 0.34 2.85 -4.14
C SER A 115 -0.93 2.25 -3.52
N TYR A 116 -0.78 1.15 -2.78
CA TYR A 116 -1.86 0.41 -2.13
C TYR A 116 -1.89 0.60 -0.60
N SER A 117 -0.83 1.19 -0.03
CA SER A 117 -0.70 1.45 1.40
C SER A 117 -0.69 2.95 1.65
N ILE A 118 -1.28 3.35 2.77
CA ILE A 118 -1.34 4.73 3.21
C ILE A 118 -0.55 4.87 4.51
N LYS A 119 0.19 5.97 4.66
CA LYS A 119 0.81 6.31 5.95
C LYS A 119 -0.29 6.73 6.90
N ILE A 120 -0.17 6.40 8.18
CA ILE A 120 -1.21 6.73 9.17
C ILE A 120 -1.45 8.24 9.23
N ILE A 121 -0.39 9.06 9.08
CA ILE A 121 -0.52 10.51 9.04
C ILE A 121 -1.39 10.99 7.86
N ASP A 122 -1.24 10.35 6.71
CA ASP A 122 -1.96 10.68 5.49
C ASP A 122 -3.39 10.12 5.52
N LEU A 123 -3.62 8.96 6.13
CA LEU A 123 -4.97 8.47 6.44
C LEU A 123 -5.78 9.50 7.25
N TYR A 124 -5.16 10.15 8.24
CA TYR A 124 -5.84 11.17 9.04
C TYR A 124 -6.18 12.42 8.22
N ARG A 125 -5.33 12.80 7.26
CA ARG A 125 -5.64 13.87 6.28
C ARG A 125 -6.82 13.49 5.40
N VAL A 126 -6.83 12.26 4.87
CA VAL A 126 -7.93 11.74 4.04
C VAL A 126 -9.25 11.72 4.82
N ILE A 127 -9.25 11.24 6.06
CA ILE A 127 -10.48 11.18 6.88
C ILE A 127 -10.98 12.59 7.19
N LYS A 128 -10.09 13.50 7.58
CA LYS A 128 -10.45 14.90 7.83
C LYS A 128 -11.07 15.53 6.58
N TYR A 129 -10.42 15.40 5.44
CA TYR A 129 -10.88 15.95 4.18
C TYR A 129 -12.23 15.36 3.75
N SER A 130 -12.32 14.04 3.67
CA SER A 130 -13.48 13.36 3.08
C SER A 130 -14.68 13.39 4.03
N LEU A 131 -14.52 12.94 5.28
CA LEU A 131 -15.66 12.76 6.19
C LEU A 131 -16.02 14.00 7.01
N LEU A 132 -15.09 14.92 7.25
CA LEU A 132 -15.30 16.05 8.17
C LEU A 132 -15.36 17.41 7.47
N GLU A 133 -14.71 17.56 6.32
CA GLU A 133 -14.73 18.82 5.53
C GLU A 133 -15.69 18.73 4.34
N ARG A 134 -15.68 17.63 3.59
CA ARG A 134 -16.56 17.42 2.44
C ARG A 134 -17.90 16.76 2.78
N ASP A 135 -18.01 16.17 3.97
CA ASP A 135 -19.17 15.42 4.42
C ASP A 135 -19.50 14.20 3.52
N ASP A 136 -18.49 13.60 2.89
CA ASP A 136 -18.66 12.43 2.03
C ASP A 136 -19.27 11.26 2.83
N ASP A 137 -20.04 10.40 2.14
CA ASP A 137 -20.70 9.24 2.77
C ASP A 137 -19.74 8.09 3.06
N TYR A 138 -18.61 8.05 2.34
CA TYR A 138 -17.62 6.97 2.38
C TYR A 138 -16.22 7.54 2.23
N LEU A 139 -15.22 6.75 2.64
CA LEU A 139 -13.83 7.07 2.32
C LEU A 139 -13.60 6.89 0.81
N PRO A 140 -12.71 7.69 0.19
CA PRO A 140 -12.49 7.60 -1.24
C PRO A 140 -11.75 6.31 -1.61
N GLU A 141 -12.08 5.74 -2.77
CA GLU A 141 -11.43 4.52 -3.28
C GLU A 141 -9.91 4.72 -3.44
N ASN A 142 -9.52 5.85 -4.04
CA ASN A 142 -8.14 6.29 -4.20
C ASN A 142 -7.88 7.58 -3.42
N PHE A 143 -6.73 7.66 -2.74
CA PHE A 143 -6.34 8.81 -1.92
C PHE A 143 -5.27 9.69 -2.55
N VAL A 144 -4.57 9.20 -3.57
CA VAL A 144 -3.37 9.86 -4.14
C VAL A 144 -3.72 11.21 -4.79
N ASP A 145 -4.93 11.34 -5.35
CA ASP A 145 -5.34 12.53 -6.12
C ASP A 145 -6.17 13.54 -5.31
N LEU A 146 -6.30 13.37 -3.99
CA LEU A 146 -7.20 14.19 -3.17
C LEU A 146 -6.67 15.60 -2.86
N GLY A 147 -5.48 15.97 -3.34
CA GLY A 147 -4.83 17.26 -3.09
C GLY A 147 -4.41 17.51 -1.63
N VAL A 148 -4.85 16.67 -0.69
CA VAL A 148 -4.46 16.69 0.73
C VAL A 148 -3.29 15.76 1.05
N ILE A 149 -2.86 14.99 0.04
CA ILE A 149 -1.73 14.06 0.09
C ILE A 149 -0.68 14.54 -0.91
N ASP A 150 0.60 14.41 -0.56
CA ASP A 150 1.68 14.55 -1.55
C ASP A 150 1.78 13.25 -2.36
N PRO A 151 1.42 13.26 -3.66
CA PRO A 151 1.41 12.05 -4.48
C PRO A 151 2.81 11.40 -4.55
N LYS A 152 3.88 12.19 -4.40
CA LYS A 152 5.28 11.69 -4.40
C LYS A 152 5.57 10.68 -3.30
N ASN A 153 4.77 10.67 -2.23
CA ASN A 153 4.90 9.68 -1.16
C ASN A 153 4.39 8.29 -1.56
N TYR A 154 3.61 8.18 -2.64
CA TYR A 154 2.78 6.99 -2.95
C TYR A 154 2.89 6.50 -4.38
N HIS A 155 3.42 7.30 -5.30
CA HIS A 155 3.86 6.78 -6.59
C HIS A 155 5.06 5.85 -6.37
N GLY A 156 4.88 4.54 -6.62
CA GLY A 156 5.97 3.56 -6.56
C GLY A 156 7.13 4.01 -7.44
N TYR A 157 8.34 3.96 -6.90
CA TYR A 157 9.61 4.34 -7.55
C TYR A 157 9.51 5.53 -8.53
N TYR A 158 9.48 6.76 -8.00
CA TYR A 158 9.95 7.89 -8.79
C TYR A 158 11.48 7.83 -8.85
N GLU A 159 12.03 7.20 -9.88
CA GLU A 159 13.42 7.45 -10.26
C GLU A 159 13.42 8.74 -11.12
N PRO A 160 14.30 9.72 -10.86
CA PRO A 160 14.39 10.91 -11.69
C PRO A 160 14.54 10.54 -13.17
N GLU A 161 13.75 11.18 -14.04
CA GLU A 161 13.73 10.91 -15.49
C GLU A 161 15.12 10.72 -16.13
N PRO A 162 16.17 11.49 -15.79
CA PRO A 162 17.51 11.27 -16.35
C PRO A 162 18.06 9.85 -16.15
N LYS A 163 17.78 9.22 -15.01
CA LYS A 163 18.25 7.87 -14.69
C LYS A 163 17.35 6.80 -15.30
N ARG A 164 16.04 7.04 -15.35
CA ARG A 164 15.07 6.16 -16.02
C ARG A 164 15.37 6.09 -17.52
N GLU A 165 15.53 7.23 -18.19
CA GLU A 165 15.88 7.28 -19.61
C GLU A 165 17.21 6.57 -19.89
N ALA A 166 18.21 6.74 -19.02
CA ALA A 166 19.48 6.04 -19.13
C ALA A 166 19.32 4.52 -19.01
N ALA A 167 18.51 4.05 -18.05
CA ALA A 167 18.19 2.62 -17.89
C ALA A 167 17.46 2.07 -19.12
N ILE A 168 16.41 2.74 -19.59
CA ILE A 168 15.66 2.36 -20.81
C ILE A 168 16.60 2.27 -22.01
N LYS A 169 17.44 3.30 -22.22
CA LYS A 169 18.38 3.36 -23.33
C LYS A 169 19.39 2.21 -23.27
N TYR A 170 19.89 1.90 -22.08
CA TYR A 170 20.80 0.78 -21.86
C TYR A 170 20.15 -0.57 -22.18
N ILE A 171 18.97 -0.84 -21.63
CA ILE A 171 18.23 -2.09 -21.82
C ILE A 171 17.88 -2.28 -23.30
N ILE A 172 17.33 -1.25 -23.96
CA ILE A 172 16.97 -1.31 -25.39
C ILE A 172 18.21 -1.62 -26.25
N LYS A 173 19.34 -0.95 -25.98
CA LYS A 173 20.57 -1.14 -26.74
C LYS A 173 21.12 -2.55 -26.54
N ARG A 174 21.10 -3.08 -25.30
CA ARG A 174 21.69 -4.38 -24.98
C ARG A 174 20.89 -5.55 -25.54
N PHE A 175 19.56 -5.51 -25.47
CA PHE A 175 18.71 -6.66 -25.80
C PHE A 175 18.09 -6.62 -27.20
N SER A 176 18.35 -5.57 -27.99
CA SER A 176 17.83 -5.42 -29.36
C SER A 176 16.31 -5.58 -29.45
N LEU A 177 15.60 -4.91 -28.52
CA LEU A 177 14.16 -5.07 -28.32
C LEU A 177 13.32 -4.64 -29.54
N ASN A 178 12.18 -5.30 -29.74
CA ASN A 178 11.20 -4.98 -30.78
C ASN A 178 10.34 -3.75 -30.40
N ALA A 179 9.46 -3.31 -31.30
CA ALA A 179 8.66 -2.10 -31.10
C ALA A 179 7.69 -2.19 -29.92
N LYS A 180 7.10 -3.37 -29.65
CA LYS A 180 6.15 -3.57 -28.54
C LYS A 180 6.88 -3.55 -27.20
N GLU A 181 8.03 -4.19 -27.12
CA GLU A 181 8.91 -4.20 -25.94
C GLU A 181 9.46 -2.80 -25.62
N LYS A 182 9.89 -2.06 -26.65
CA LYS A 182 10.30 -0.66 -26.50
C LYS A 182 9.16 0.22 -25.99
N LYS A 183 7.94 0.02 -26.51
CA LYS A 183 6.76 0.75 -26.06
C LYS A 183 6.42 0.42 -24.60
N PHE A 184 6.51 -0.85 -24.21
CA PHE A 184 6.31 -1.29 -22.84
C PHE A 184 7.29 -0.61 -21.87
N LEU A 185 8.59 -0.62 -22.14
CA LEU A 185 9.59 -0.01 -21.25
C LEU A 185 9.46 1.52 -21.14
N ARG A 186 8.91 2.17 -22.17
CA ARG A 186 8.71 3.63 -22.18
C ARG A 186 7.43 4.08 -21.47
N ASP A 187 6.52 3.16 -21.18
CA ASP A 187 5.30 3.46 -20.44
C ASP A 187 5.65 3.93 -19.03
N GLU A 188 5.06 5.05 -18.60
CA GLU A 188 5.27 5.65 -17.28
C GLU A 188 4.74 4.76 -16.16
N LEU A 189 3.81 3.84 -16.45
CA LEU A 189 3.32 2.87 -15.49
C LEU A 189 4.31 1.71 -15.24
N ASN A 190 5.31 1.53 -16.12
CA ASN A 190 6.24 0.40 -16.07
C ASN A 190 7.61 0.75 -15.48
N VAL A 191 7.72 1.85 -14.74
CA VAL A 191 9.00 2.31 -14.14
C VAL A 191 9.62 1.24 -13.25
N GLY A 192 8.82 0.52 -12.45
CA GLY A 192 9.30 -0.58 -11.60
C GLY A 192 10.03 -1.66 -12.41
N TYR A 193 9.41 -2.15 -13.48
CA TYR A 193 10.01 -3.15 -14.37
C TYR A 193 11.36 -2.69 -14.95
N VAL A 194 11.44 -1.44 -15.40
CA VAL A 194 12.67 -0.87 -15.96
C VAL A 194 13.79 -0.85 -14.92
N MET A 195 13.47 -0.38 -13.71
CA MET A 195 14.47 -0.20 -12.66
C MET A 195 14.93 -1.54 -12.08
N ASP A 196 14.05 -2.51 -11.93
CA ASP A 196 14.41 -3.84 -11.45
C ASP A 196 15.30 -4.60 -12.44
N ILE A 197 14.99 -4.51 -13.74
CA ILE A 197 15.87 -5.04 -14.80
C ILE A 197 17.24 -4.37 -14.72
N LYS A 198 17.29 -3.04 -14.54
CA LYS A 198 18.57 -2.32 -14.45
C LYS A 198 19.37 -2.75 -13.22
N ASN A 199 18.73 -2.84 -12.06
CA ASN A 199 19.35 -3.28 -10.82
C ASN A 199 19.89 -4.70 -10.94
N PHE A 200 19.13 -5.61 -11.57
CA PHE A 200 19.59 -6.97 -11.84
C PHE A 200 20.87 -6.96 -12.70
N LEU A 201 20.91 -6.18 -13.78
CA LEU A 201 22.06 -6.09 -14.68
C LEU A 201 23.30 -5.45 -14.04
N ASP A 202 23.10 -4.62 -13.01
CA ASP A 202 24.17 -3.98 -12.24
C ASP A 202 24.73 -4.87 -11.14
N THR A 203 23.90 -5.77 -10.59
CA THR A 203 24.26 -6.60 -9.42
C THR A 203 24.64 -8.03 -9.77
N CYS A 204 24.17 -8.54 -10.91
CA CYS A 204 24.37 -9.92 -11.32
C CYS A 204 25.47 -10.03 -12.39
N ALA A 205 26.14 -11.19 -12.40
CA ALA A 205 27.12 -11.48 -13.45
C ALA A 205 26.41 -11.50 -14.82
N GLN A 206 27.03 -10.87 -15.82
CA GLN A 206 26.45 -10.73 -17.15
C GLN A 206 26.72 -11.97 -18.00
N THR A 207 26.20 -13.11 -17.53
CA THR A 207 26.28 -14.40 -18.23
C THR A 207 25.22 -14.47 -19.34
N ALA A 208 25.45 -15.34 -20.33
CA ALA A 208 24.48 -15.56 -21.41
C ALA A 208 23.10 -16.02 -20.89
N GLU A 209 23.09 -16.79 -19.81
CA GLU A 209 21.87 -17.26 -19.13
C GLU A 209 21.06 -16.09 -18.54
N ASN A 210 21.73 -15.19 -17.80
CA ASN A 210 21.10 -14.00 -17.25
C ASN A 210 20.59 -13.04 -18.32
N GLU A 211 21.29 -12.95 -19.45
CA GLU A 211 20.84 -12.15 -20.58
C GLU A 211 19.61 -12.74 -21.29
N LEU A 212 19.58 -14.07 -21.46
CA LEU A 212 18.44 -14.77 -22.03
C LEU A 212 17.21 -14.59 -21.13
N PHE A 213 17.39 -14.74 -19.82
CA PHE A 213 16.35 -14.55 -18.83
C PHE A 213 15.69 -13.18 -18.87
N ILE A 214 16.48 -12.10 -18.92
CA ILE A 214 15.96 -10.73 -19.01
C ILE A 214 15.17 -10.54 -20.31
N ARG A 215 15.66 -11.10 -21.43
CA ARG A 215 14.96 -11.01 -22.71
C ARG A 215 13.60 -11.71 -22.67
N GLU A 216 13.55 -12.93 -22.13
CA GLU A 216 12.30 -13.69 -22.01
C GLU A 216 11.31 -13.03 -21.04
N SER A 217 11.82 -12.43 -19.96
CA SER A 217 11.00 -11.66 -19.00
C SER A 217 10.33 -10.46 -19.67
N ILE A 218 11.10 -9.65 -20.42
CA ILE A 218 10.57 -8.50 -21.15
C ILE A 218 9.49 -8.94 -22.16
N ALA A 219 9.74 -10.00 -22.92
CA ALA A 219 8.78 -10.54 -23.88
C ALA A 219 7.50 -11.04 -23.19
N SER A 220 7.63 -11.66 -22.01
CA SER A 220 6.51 -12.14 -21.20
C SER A 220 5.66 -10.99 -20.67
N PHE A 221 6.26 -9.91 -20.15
CA PHE A 221 5.53 -8.72 -19.67
C PHE A 221 4.75 -8.01 -20.78
N VAL A 222 5.27 -8.01 -22.00
CA VAL A 222 4.57 -7.45 -23.16
C VAL A 222 3.34 -8.29 -23.53
N LYS A 223 3.44 -9.62 -23.35
CA LYS A 223 2.37 -10.58 -23.69
C LYS A 223 1.30 -10.65 -22.61
N ASP A 224 1.71 -10.56 -21.34
CA ASP A 224 0.85 -10.67 -20.18
C ASP A 224 1.23 -9.60 -19.14
N LYS A 225 0.37 -8.58 -19.03
CA LYS A 225 0.60 -7.42 -18.15
C LYS A 225 0.41 -7.74 -16.67
N GLU A 226 -0.06 -8.94 -16.34
CA GLU A 226 -0.34 -9.36 -14.96
C GLU A 226 0.83 -10.12 -14.31
N VAL A 227 1.93 -10.38 -15.04
CA VAL A 227 3.08 -11.13 -14.52
C VAL A 227 3.86 -10.28 -13.50
N PRO A 228 3.92 -10.69 -12.23
CA PRO A 228 4.62 -9.97 -11.16
C PRO A 228 6.12 -10.23 -11.18
N LEU A 229 6.89 -9.25 -10.70
CA LEU A 229 8.37 -9.25 -10.77
C LEU A 229 9.04 -10.18 -9.75
N ASP A 230 8.27 -10.71 -8.81
CA ASP A 230 8.75 -11.58 -7.75
C ASP A 230 9.43 -12.83 -8.31
N GLY A 231 9.02 -13.27 -9.51
CA GLY A 231 9.68 -14.34 -10.25
C GLY A 231 11.13 -14.03 -10.65
N LEU A 232 11.49 -12.76 -10.89
CA LEU A 232 12.87 -12.35 -11.23
C LEU A 232 13.82 -12.41 -10.03
N TYR A 233 13.33 -12.01 -8.85
CA TYR A 233 14.13 -12.01 -7.64
C TYR A 233 14.19 -13.39 -6.98
N PHE A 234 13.10 -14.18 -7.03
CA PHE A 234 13.05 -15.52 -6.41
C PHE A 234 13.97 -16.53 -7.11
N TYR A 235 14.04 -16.52 -8.45
CA TYR A 235 14.84 -17.50 -9.21
C TYR A 235 16.34 -17.27 -9.06
N HIS A 236 16.78 -16.01 -9.08
CA HIS A 236 18.21 -15.68 -8.97
C HIS A 236 18.75 -15.82 -7.53
N ARG A 237 17.87 -15.71 -6.52
CA ARG A 237 18.22 -15.97 -5.11
C ARG A 237 18.28 -17.47 -4.80
N HIS A 238 17.40 -18.27 -5.40
CA HIS A 238 17.46 -19.74 -5.27
C HIS A 238 18.64 -20.37 -5.99
N LEU A 239 19.13 -19.81 -7.11
CA LEU A 239 20.32 -20.33 -7.79
C LEU A 239 21.64 -20.08 -7.04
N LYS A 240 21.68 -19.13 -6.09
CA LYS A 240 22.88 -18.87 -5.25
C LYS A 240 22.87 -19.58 -3.89
N ASP A 241 21.71 -20.01 -3.39
CA ASP A 241 21.58 -20.71 -2.11
C ASP A 241 21.48 -22.25 -2.22
N THR A 242 21.62 -22.83 -3.42
CA THR A 242 21.58 -24.30 -3.63
C THR A 242 22.94 -24.97 -3.79
N GLU A 243 24.04 -24.30 -3.47
CA GLU A 243 25.24 -25.02 -3.03
C GLU A 243 25.14 -25.27 -1.51
N GLY A 244 24.19 -26.13 -1.10
CA GLY A 244 24.19 -26.68 0.27
C GLY A 244 22.90 -26.61 1.09
N TYR A 245 21.75 -26.18 0.55
CA TYR A 245 20.50 -26.21 1.32
C TYR A 245 19.93 -27.63 1.47
N MET A 246 19.87 -28.12 2.72
CA MET A 246 19.17 -29.33 3.12
C MET A 246 17.87 -28.92 3.83
N PRO A 247 16.67 -29.29 3.34
CA PRO A 247 15.41 -28.93 3.98
C PRO A 247 15.33 -29.44 5.42
N ARG A 248 14.79 -28.63 6.34
CA ARG A 248 14.72 -28.86 7.79
C ARG A 248 14.06 -30.20 8.15
N ASP A 249 13.15 -30.66 7.31
CA ASP A 249 12.38 -31.89 7.38
C ASP A 249 13.17 -33.14 6.94
N LYS A 250 14.45 -32.97 6.53
CA LYS A 250 15.40 -34.04 6.24
C LYS A 250 16.61 -34.10 7.19
N GLU A 251 16.67 -33.29 8.24
CA GLU A 251 17.69 -33.47 9.28
C GLU A 251 17.52 -34.85 9.96
N PRO A 252 18.58 -35.67 10.12
CA PRO A 252 18.47 -36.91 10.89
C PRO A 252 18.12 -36.56 12.33
N ARG A 253 16.96 -37.03 12.77
CA ARG A 253 16.50 -36.85 14.16
C ARG A 253 17.47 -37.61 15.08
N LYS A 254 18.06 -36.88 16.02
CA LYS A 254 18.84 -37.47 17.13
C LYS A 254 17.92 -38.19 18.11
#